data_AF-A0A519DM65-F1
#
_entry.id   AF-A0A519DM65-F1
#
_cell.length_a   1.000
_cell.length_b   1.000
_cell.length_c   1.000
_cell.angle_alpha   90.00
_cell.angle_beta   90.00
_cell.angle_gamma   90.00
#
_symmetry.space_group_name_H-M   'P 1'
#
loop_
_entity.id
_entity.type
_entity.pdbx_description
1 polymer ?
#
loop_
_entity_poly.entity_id
_entity_poly.type
_entity_poly.pdbx_seq_one_letter_code
_entity_poly.pdbx_strand_id
1 'polypeptide(L)' 'WAHDISNSSTWQVADIRSGAGGSNPGALMEILVGDTLYFSAYDGSSGIELWAMMIEHSITYD' A
#
# COMPACT_ATOMS: atom_id res chain seq x y z
N TRP A 1 -3.92 1.66 -3.45
CA TRP A 1 -4.01 2.60 -4.58
C TRP A 1 -3.00 3.71 -4.35
N ALA A 2 -2.41 4.25 -5.41
CA ALA A 2 -1.59 5.45 -5.38
C ALA A 2 -2.22 6.49 -6.30
N HIS A 3 -1.99 7.76 -5.95
CA HIS A 3 -2.48 8.91 -6.69
C HIS A 3 -1.35 9.90 -6.89
N ASP A 4 -1.11 10.30 -8.13
CA ASP A 4 -0.17 11.35 -8.48
C ASP A 4 -0.95 12.64 -8.77
N ILE A 5 -0.79 13.63 -7.90
CA ILE A 5 -1.49 14.91 -8.03
C ILE A 5 -0.96 15.76 -9.19
N SER A 6 0.26 15.50 -9.69
CA SER A 6 0.86 16.27 -10.78
C SER A 6 0.17 16.03 -12.13
N ASN A 7 -0.32 14.81 -12.33
CA ASN A 7 -1.01 14.39 -13.56
C ASN A 7 -2.41 13.83 -13.28
N SER A 8 -2.89 13.93 -12.03
CA SER A 8 -4.19 13.41 -11.56
C SER A 8 -4.41 11.91 -11.84
N SER A 9 -3.34 11.15 -12.04
CA SER A 9 -3.45 9.72 -12.31
C SER A 9 -3.63 8.92 -11.03
N THR A 10 -4.39 7.82 -11.13
CA THR A 10 -4.63 6.90 -10.02
C THR A 10 -4.39 5.49 -10.52
N TRP A 11 -3.61 4.71 -9.78
CA TRP A 11 -3.32 3.32 -10.15
C TRP A 11 -3.29 2.39 -8.94
N GLN A 12 -3.55 1.11 -9.19
CA GLN A 12 -3.44 0.08 -8.18
C GLN A 12 -1.95 -0.24 -7.98
N VAL A 13 -1.45 -0.06 -6.75
CA VAL A 13 -0.04 -0.34 -6.41
C VAL A 13 0.18 -1.84 -6.25
N ALA A 14 -0.77 -2.50 -5.57
CA ALA A 14 -0.81 -3.94 -5.39
C ALA A 14 -2.26 -4.40 -5.24
N ASP A 15 -2.59 -5.57 -5.81
CA ASP A 15 -3.82 -6.30 -5.50
C ASP A 15 -3.55 -7.28 -4.36
N ILE A 16 -3.82 -6.84 -3.12
CA ILE A 16 -3.55 -7.66 -1.91
C ILE A 16 -4.67 -8.68 -1.68
N ARG A 17 -5.92 -8.30 -1.96
CA ARG A 17 -7.09 -9.15 -1.79
C ARG A 17 -7.92 -9.11 -3.05
N SER A 18 -7.85 -10.20 -3.81
CA SER A 18 -8.63 -10.31 -5.03
C SER A 18 -10.14 -10.39 -4.75
N GLY A 19 -10.93 -9.90 -5.71
CA GLY A 19 -12.38 -9.84 -5.62
C GLY A 19 -12.91 -8.54 -5.03
N ALA A 20 -14.18 -8.53 -4.61
CA ALA A 20 -14.86 -7.30 -4.20
C ALA A 20 -14.57 -6.84 -2.75
N GLY A 21 -13.80 -7.61 -1.98
CA GLY A 21 -13.50 -7.31 -0.57
C GLY A 21 -12.29 -6.39 -0.41
N GLY A 22 -12.32 -5.49 0.58
CA GLY A 22 -11.16 -4.64 0.90
C GLY A 22 -10.06 -5.39 1.66
N SER A 23 -8.81 -5.00 1.43
CA SER A 23 -7.62 -5.50 2.15
C SER A 23 -7.26 -4.67 3.39
N ASN A 24 -7.84 -3.47 3.56
CA ASN A 24 -7.62 -2.57 4.70
C ASN A 24 -6.14 -2.38 5.08
N PRO A 25 -5.26 -1.99 4.13
CA PRO A 25 -3.85 -1.77 4.41
C PRO A 25 -3.67 -0.67 5.46
N GLY A 26 -2.77 -0.87 6.42
CA GLY A 26 -2.46 0.11 7.46
C GLY A 26 -3.44 0.17 8.63
N ALA A 27 -4.55 -0.57 8.58
CA ALA A 27 -5.64 -0.43 9.57
C ALA A 27 -5.24 -0.74 11.03
N LEU A 28 -4.24 -1.61 11.24
CA LEU A 28 -3.71 -1.93 12.58
C LEU A 28 -2.30 -1.36 12.80
N MET A 29 -1.47 -1.30 11.75
CA MET A 29 -0.16 -0.67 11.81
C MET A 29 0.34 -0.24 10.44
N GLU A 30 1.14 0.81 10.44
CA GLU A 30 1.99 1.23 9.32
C GLU A 30 3.28 1.88 9.86
N ILE A 31 4.42 1.58 9.24
CA ILE A 31 5.72 2.17 9.57
C ILE A 31 6.62 2.20 8.34
N LEU A 32 7.26 3.34 8.10
CA LEU A 32 8.28 3.50 7.07
C LEU A 32 9.67 3.30 7.69
N VAL A 33 10.45 2.34 7.18
CA VAL A 33 11.84 2.11 7.59
C VAL A 33 12.72 2.12 6.35
N GLY A 34 13.54 3.17 6.21
CA GLY A 34 14.22 3.45 4.94
C GLY A 34 13.20 3.64 3.82
N ASP A 35 13.40 2.96 2.71
CA ASP A 35 12.51 3.02 1.54
C ASP A 35 11.42 1.93 1.54
N THR A 36 11.21 1.26 2.67
CA THR A 36 10.22 0.17 2.78
C THR A 36 9.10 0.55 3.74
N LEU A 37 7.88 0.59 3.21
CA LEU A 37 6.66 0.72 4.00
C LEU A 37 6.21 -0.65 4.48
N TYR A 38 6.15 -0.83 5.79
CA TYR A 38 5.59 -2.00 6.45
C TYR A 38 4.18 -1.68 6.94
N PHE A 39 3.20 -2.53 6.67
CA PHE A 39 1.81 -2.27 7.05
C PHE A 39 1.02 -3.56 7.24
N SER A 40 -0.04 -3.49 8.05
CA SER A 40 -0.98 -4.61 8.21
C SER A 40 -1.94 -4.69 7.03
N ALA A 41 -2.22 -5.85 6.46
CA ALA A 41 -3.30 -6.01 5.48
C ALA A 41 -3.92 -7.42 5.51
N TYR A 42 -5.17 -7.53 5.05
CA TYR A 42 -5.91 -8.78 4.89
C TYR A 42 -5.91 -9.22 3.43
N ASP A 43 -5.45 -10.43 3.16
CA ASP A 43 -5.36 -11.04 1.82
C ASP A 43 -6.65 -11.75 1.37
N GLY A 44 -7.59 -11.96 2.29
CA GLY A 44 -8.81 -12.71 2.05
C GLY A 44 -8.77 -14.17 2.48
N SER A 45 -7.65 -14.68 2.97
CA SER A 45 -7.46 -16.11 3.30
C SER A 45 -6.87 -16.38 4.68
N SER A 46 -5.86 -15.62 5.11
CA SER A 46 -5.01 -15.98 6.26
C SER A 46 -5.14 -15.02 7.45
N GLY A 47 -6.10 -14.09 7.38
CA GLY A 47 -6.28 -13.05 8.39
C GLY A 47 -5.37 -11.84 8.14
N ILE A 48 -5.25 -10.95 9.12
CA ILE A 48 -4.42 -9.74 8.97
C ILE A 48 -2.95 -10.11 9.19
N GLU A 49 -2.11 -9.79 8.21
CA GLU A 49 -0.69 -10.13 8.18
C GLU A 49 0.19 -8.88 8.00
N LEU A 50 1.51 -9.05 8.16
CA LEU A 50 2.51 -8.01 7.91
C LEU A 50 2.93 -8.01 6.44
N TRP A 51 2.77 -6.86 5.79
CA TRP A 51 3.18 -6.63 4.39
C TRP A 51 4.31 -5.62 4.33
N ALA A 52 5.17 -5.75 3.32
CA ALA A 52 6.26 -4.82 3.05
C ALA A 52 6.21 -4.39 1.58
N MET A 53 6.33 -3.09 1.34
CA MET A 53 6.33 -2.50 0.01
C MET A 53 7.50 -1.52 -0.10
N MET A 54 8.40 -1.77 -1.05
CA MET A 54 9.47 -0.85 -1.38
C MET A 54 8.90 0.32 -2.19
N ILE A 55 9.20 1.53 -1.78
CA ILE A 55 8.83 2.76 -2.48
C ILE A 55 10.06 3.20 -3.27
N GLU A 56 10.05 2.94 -4.58
CA GLU A 56 11.22 3.16 -5.45
C GLU A 56 11.38 4.64 -5.88
N HIS A 57 10.40 5.51 -5.62
CA HIS A 57 10.45 6.92 -6.01
C HIS A 57 10.03 7.86 -4.88
N SER A 58 10.93 8.76 -4.48
CA SER A 58 10.55 10.01 -3.82
C SER A 58 10.02 10.97 -4.90
N ILE A 59 8.71 11.23 -4.91
CA ILE A 59 8.19 12.40 -5.62
C ILE A 59 8.60 13.62 -4.78
N THR A 60 9.72 14.24 -5.12
CA THR A 60 10.07 15.56 -4.60
C THR A 60 9.30 16.59 -5.41
N TYR A 61 8.47 17.38 -4.73
CA TYR A 61 7.94 18.62 -5.30
C TYR A 61 8.98 19.72 -5.04
N ASP A 62 9.32 20.49 -6.07
CA ASP A 62 10.18 21.68 -5.97
C ASP A 62 9.53 22.79 -5.14
#